data_AF-A0A443LKN3-F1
#
_entry.id   AF-A0A443LKN3-F1
#
_cell.length_a   1.000
_cell.length_b   1.000
_cell.length_c   1.000
_cell.angle_alpha   90.00
_cell.angle_beta   90.00
_cell.angle_gamma   90.00
#
_symmetry.space_group_name_H-M   'P 1'
#
loop_
_entity.id
_entity.type
_entity.pdbx_description
1 polymer ?
#
loop_
_entity_poly.entity_id
_entity_poly.type
_entity_poly.pdbx_seq_one_letter_code
_entity_poly.pdbx_strand_id
1 'polypeptide(L)'
;MGSELRESKVGEAKKFMIWIPILISLGALCFSIYSWHQGNKRQKYFDSTNFNIVQNLWEKNPSYTLYNESVKPLNLPPHPTYMMYIPSKLYMIFPDGSRISSLILLPVSYDMVISQIDSGKTVDDIEKSKLPQNFYGKKGARDIRFSDFISKDWGNIKFQLRTYPFLAIATQVEYSYKDNPQKINQQTFITAPFNRIDLTPKEFKDLENYTRNVAYFPQNEMRLDGKKNIYDTTHTYLLTQIQQSFNNAKDDDKAKKEMYILLGVMHDTDEKYPDSKSQDEKFDSSKIGPSELNFNVITKVLLEKGLIPQDPLEPNY
;
A
#
# COMPACT_ATOMS: atom_id res chain seq x y z
N MET A 1 -41.65 21.22 -61.00
CA MET A 1 -40.53 21.36 -60.03
C MET A 1 -40.78 20.75 -58.65
N GLY A 2 -41.93 20.11 -58.36
CA GLY A 2 -42.23 19.50 -57.05
C GLY A 2 -42.23 17.96 -56.98
N SER A 3 -42.18 17.27 -58.12
CA SER A 3 -42.17 15.79 -58.19
C SER A 3 -40.76 15.19 -58.15
N GLU A 4 -39.78 15.80 -58.83
CA GLU A 4 -38.40 15.32 -58.89
C GLU A 4 -37.67 15.38 -57.53
N LEU A 5 -37.96 16.39 -56.70
CA LEU A 5 -37.40 16.52 -55.34
C LEU A 5 -37.97 15.50 -54.35
N ARG A 6 -39.14 14.90 -54.62
CA ARG A 6 -39.74 13.86 -53.77
C ARG A 6 -39.22 12.47 -54.11
N GLU A 7 -38.98 12.17 -55.38
CA GLU A 7 -38.40 10.88 -55.79
C GLU A 7 -36.94 10.73 -55.36
N SER A 8 -36.14 11.81 -55.37
CA SER A 8 -34.74 11.74 -54.94
C SER A 8 -34.59 11.41 -53.44
N LYS A 9 -35.44 12.00 -52.59
CA LYS A 9 -35.45 11.75 -51.13
C LYS A 9 -35.92 10.33 -50.76
N VAL A 10 -36.87 9.78 -51.51
CA VAL A 10 -37.35 8.39 -51.31
C VAL A 10 -36.30 7.37 -51.76
N GLY A 11 -35.54 7.68 -52.82
CA GLY A 11 -34.40 6.87 -53.28
C GLY A 11 -33.25 6.82 -52.28
N GLU A 12 -32.91 7.96 -51.65
CA GLU A 12 -31.87 8.02 -50.62
C GLU A 12 -32.29 7.34 -49.30
N ALA A 13 -33.55 7.48 -48.88
CA ALA A 13 -34.08 6.78 -47.70
C ALA A 13 -34.12 5.26 -47.89
N LYS A 14 -34.46 4.76 -49.10
CA LYS A 14 -34.37 3.33 -49.43
C LYS A 14 -32.92 2.83 -49.45
N LYS A 15 -31.99 3.63 -49.99
CA LYS A 15 -30.55 3.30 -49.94
C LYS A 15 -30.08 3.21 -48.49
N PHE A 16 -30.45 4.16 -47.63
CA PHE A 16 -30.07 4.16 -46.21
C PHE A 16 -30.66 2.96 -45.45
N MET A 17 -31.92 2.59 -45.72
CA MET A 17 -32.55 1.41 -45.11
C MET A 17 -31.84 0.08 -45.42
N ILE A 18 -31.16 -0.03 -46.56
CA ILE A 18 -30.38 -1.22 -46.93
C ILE A 18 -29.10 -1.34 -46.08
N TRP A 19 -28.55 -0.22 -45.60
CA TRP A 19 -27.36 -0.21 -44.76
C TRP A 19 -27.66 -0.44 -43.26
N ILE A 20 -28.90 -0.23 -42.82
CA ILE A 20 -29.31 -0.43 -41.43
C ILE A 20 -29.01 -1.87 -40.93
N PRO A 21 -29.39 -2.95 -41.63
CA PRO A 21 -29.05 -4.32 -41.21
C PRO A 21 -27.54 -4.57 -41.12
N ILE A 22 -26.76 -3.96 -42.02
CA ILE A 22 -25.30 -4.08 -42.04
C ILE A 22 -24.70 -3.36 -40.83
N LEU A 23 -25.17 -2.15 -40.52
CA LEU A 23 -24.74 -1.39 -39.34
C LEU A 23 -25.12 -2.08 -38.03
N ILE A 24 -26.33 -2.66 -37.95
CA ILE A 24 -26.76 -3.45 -36.79
C ILE A 24 -25.88 -4.69 -36.64
N SER A 25 -25.55 -5.38 -37.74
CA SER A 25 -24.69 -6.57 -37.72
C SER A 25 -23.26 -6.22 -37.30
N LEU A 26 -22.71 -5.09 -37.76
CA LEU A 26 -21.41 -4.59 -37.33
C LEU A 26 -21.41 -4.18 -35.85
N GLY A 27 -22.48 -3.51 -35.39
CA GLY A 27 -22.66 -3.18 -33.97
C GLY A 27 -22.73 -4.42 -33.08
N ALA A 28 -23.48 -5.43 -33.51
CA ALA A 28 -23.58 -6.71 -32.81
C ALA A 28 -22.25 -7.48 -32.79
N LEU A 29 -21.47 -7.43 -33.88
CA LEU A 29 -20.13 -8.02 -33.94
C LEU A 29 -19.18 -7.33 -32.95
N CYS A 30 -19.15 -5.99 -32.94
CA CYS A 30 -18.34 -5.23 -31.98
C CYS A 30 -18.74 -5.52 -30.54
N PHE A 31 -20.05 -5.62 -30.25
CA PHE A 31 -20.55 -5.98 -28.92
C PHE A 31 -20.17 -7.42 -28.54
N SER A 32 -20.25 -8.36 -29.47
CA SER A 32 -19.84 -9.76 -29.27
C SER A 32 -18.34 -9.86 -28.96
N ILE A 33 -17.49 -9.20 -29.75
CA ILE A 33 -16.03 -9.13 -29.53
C ILE A 33 -15.72 -8.49 -28.17
N TYR A 34 -16.40 -7.41 -27.83
CA TYR A 34 -16.25 -6.75 -26.53
C TYR A 34 -16.67 -7.68 -25.38
N SER A 35 -17.84 -8.33 -25.48
CA SER A 35 -18.33 -9.25 -24.45
C SER A 35 -17.43 -10.47 -24.31
N TRP A 36 -16.91 -11.00 -25.42
CA TRP A 36 -15.96 -12.11 -25.44
C TRP A 36 -14.63 -11.71 -24.79
N HIS A 37 -14.13 -10.50 -25.07
CA HIS A 37 -12.92 -9.98 -24.46
C HIS A 37 -13.08 -9.78 -22.94
N GLN A 38 -14.23 -9.25 -22.50
CA GLN A 38 -14.55 -9.13 -21.07
C GLN A 38 -14.76 -10.49 -20.39
N GLY A 39 -15.41 -11.44 -21.08
CA GLY A 39 -15.59 -12.81 -20.63
C GLY A 39 -14.25 -13.52 -20.43
N ASN A 40 -13.33 -13.41 -21.39
CA ASN A 40 -11.99 -13.98 -21.30
C ASN A 40 -11.16 -13.36 -20.16
N LYS A 41 -11.30 -12.05 -19.89
CA LYS A 41 -10.66 -11.41 -18.74
C LYS A 41 -11.19 -11.97 -17.42
N ARG A 42 -12.51 -12.13 -17.31
CA ARG A 42 -13.16 -12.69 -16.13
C ARG A 42 -12.79 -14.16 -15.91
N GLN A 43 -12.71 -14.94 -16.99
CA GLN A 43 -12.31 -16.34 -16.94
C GLN A 43 -10.83 -16.48 -16.54
N LYS A 44 -9.94 -15.67 -17.12
CA LYS A 44 -8.53 -15.58 -16.68
C LYS A 44 -8.40 -15.22 -15.21
N TYR A 45 -9.22 -14.30 -14.71
CA TYR A 45 -9.24 -13.90 -13.30
C TYR A 45 -9.66 -15.06 -12.37
N PHE A 46 -10.57 -15.93 -12.81
CA PHE A 46 -10.93 -17.15 -12.09
C PHE A 46 -9.89 -18.28 -12.24
N ASP A 47 -9.19 -18.33 -13.38
CA ASP A 47 -8.22 -19.37 -13.72
C ASP A 47 -6.81 -19.10 -13.16
N SER A 48 -6.55 -17.91 -12.61
CA SER A 48 -5.32 -17.55 -11.90
C SER A 48 -5.61 -17.19 -10.45
N THR A 49 -4.74 -17.58 -9.52
CA THR A 49 -4.82 -17.15 -8.11
C THR A 49 -4.81 -15.65 -7.97
N ASN A 50 -5.58 -15.17 -7.01
CA ASN A 50 -5.58 -13.77 -6.62
C ASN A 50 -5.65 -13.68 -5.10
N PHE A 51 -4.48 -13.75 -4.47
CA PHE A 51 -4.37 -13.66 -3.03
C PHE A 51 -4.54 -12.23 -2.56
N ASN A 52 -5.36 -12.02 -1.54
CA ASN A 52 -5.56 -10.74 -0.90
C ASN A 52 -5.55 -10.91 0.62
N ILE A 53 -5.32 -9.82 1.37
CA ILE A 53 -5.37 -9.84 2.83
C ILE A 53 -6.53 -8.98 3.31
N VAL A 54 -7.62 -9.64 3.72
CA VAL A 54 -8.83 -8.97 4.19
C VAL A 54 -8.69 -8.64 5.68
N GLN A 55 -8.83 -7.37 6.02
CA GLN A 55 -8.71 -6.87 7.40
C GLN A 55 -10.08 -6.57 8.03
N ASN A 56 -10.32 -7.17 9.19
CA ASN A 56 -11.51 -7.00 10.04
C ASN A 56 -11.09 -6.46 11.41
N LEU A 57 -10.63 -5.21 11.45
CA LEU A 57 -10.06 -4.58 12.64
C LEU A 57 -11.09 -3.89 13.55
N TRP A 58 -12.31 -3.66 13.07
CA TRP A 58 -13.38 -3.00 13.84
C TRP A 58 -14.21 -3.98 14.71
N GLU A 59 -13.85 -5.26 14.74
CA GLU A 59 -14.57 -6.27 15.51
C GLU A 59 -14.05 -6.35 16.96
N LYS A 60 -14.77 -7.09 17.80
CA LYS A 60 -14.31 -7.44 19.17
C LYS A 60 -13.04 -8.29 19.17
N ASN A 61 -12.74 -8.96 18.07
CA ASN A 61 -11.52 -9.73 17.89
C ASN A 61 -10.89 -9.31 16.55
N PRO A 62 -10.07 -8.23 16.54
CA PRO A 62 -9.39 -7.77 15.35
C PRO A 62 -8.65 -8.91 14.66
N SER A 63 -8.72 -8.97 13.34
CA SER A 63 -8.05 -10.02 12.57
C SER A 63 -7.76 -9.60 11.14
N TYR A 64 -6.85 -10.32 10.51
CA TYR A 64 -6.68 -10.31 9.06
C TYR A 64 -6.69 -11.73 8.52
N THR A 65 -7.07 -11.90 7.25
CA THR A 65 -7.23 -13.21 6.62
C THR A 65 -6.60 -13.20 5.25
N LEU A 66 -5.71 -14.15 4.99
CA LEU A 66 -5.25 -14.46 3.65
C LEU A 66 -6.42 -15.13 2.91
N TYR A 67 -6.90 -14.45 1.89
CA TYR A 67 -8.03 -14.87 1.09
C TYR A 67 -7.57 -15.12 -0.34
N ASN A 68 -7.92 -16.25 -0.94
CA ASN A 68 -7.72 -16.49 -2.36
C ASN A 68 -9.05 -16.24 -3.09
N GLU A 69 -9.13 -15.14 -3.85
CA GLU A 69 -10.31 -14.74 -4.62
C GLU A 69 -10.53 -15.65 -5.85
N SER A 70 -9.57 -16.52 -6.16
CA SER A 70 -9.68 -17.51 -7.24
C SER A 70 -10.43 -18.76 -6.81
N VAL A 71 -11.11 -19.37 -7.78
CA VAL A 71 -11.76 -20.68 -7.63
C VAL A 71 -10.83 -21.84 -8.00
N LYS A 72 -9.62 -21.57 -8.50
CA LYS A 72 -8.68 -22.61 -8.90
C LYS A 72 -7.98 -23.20 -7.66
N PRO A 73 -8.17 -24.50 -7.36
CA PRO A 73 -7.63 -25.09 -6.15
C PRO A 73 -6.10 -25.25 -6.23
N LEU A 74 -5.45 -24.96 -5.11
CA LEU A 74 -4.02 -25.17 -4.92
C LEU A 74 -3.74 -26.62 -4.52
N ASN A 75 -2.48 -27.03 -4.67
CA ASN A 75 -2.00 -28.32 -4.21
C ASN A 75 -2.02 -28.39 -2.67
N LEU A 76 -1.55 -27.33 -2.00
CA LEU A 76 -1.53 -27.18 -0.55
C LEU A 76 -1.91 -25.73 -0.16
N PRO A 77 -2.47 -25.51 1.04
CA PRO A 77 -2.63 -24.17 1.60
C PRO A 77 -1.26 -23.48 1.73
N PRO A 78 -1.11 -22.23 1.27
CA PRO A 78 0.12 -21.48 1.47
C PRO A 78 0.25 -20.97 2.91
N HIS A 79 1.49 -20.86 3.39
CA HIS A 79 1.84 -20.37 4.73
C HIS A 79 2.86 -19.23 4.65
N PRO A 80 2.45 -18.03 4.23
CA PRO A 80 3.39 -16.94 4.04
C PRO A 80 3.72 -16.23 5.37
N THR A 81 4.84 -15.51 5.38
CA THR A 81 5.20 -14.58 6.46
C THR A 81 4.74 -13.17 6.12
N TYR A 82 4.25 -12.44 7.12
CA TYR A 82 3.72 -11.09 6.94
C TYR A 82 4.66 -10.02 7.52
N MET A 83 4.92 -8.98 6.72
CA MET A 83 5.44 -7.72 7.23
C MET A 83 4.28 -6.75 7.45
N MET A 84 4.06 -6.34 8.69
CA MET A 84 2.94 -5.46 9.07
C MET A 84 3.45 -4.07 9.38
N TYR A 85 2.72 -3.06 8.90
CA TYR A 85 3.03 -1.66 9.13
C TYR A 85 1.80 -0.88 9.56
N ILE A 86 2.01 0.16 10.37
CA ILE A 86 1.03 1.22 10.57
C ILE A 86 1.37 2.39 9.63
N PRO A 87 0.54 2.64 8.60
CA PRO A 87 0.79 3.70 7.66
C PRO A 87 0.50 5.07 8.28
N SER A 88 1.41 6.02 8.06
CA SER A 88 1.24 7.44 8.35
C SER A 88 1.66 8.30 7.17
N LYS A 89 1.01 9.45 6.97
CA LYS A 89 1.37 10.43 5.95
C LYS A 89 1.75 11.74 6.65
N LEU A 90 3.00 12.16 6.47
CA LEU A 90 3.50 13.46 6.92
C LEU A 90 3.40 14.44 5.76
N TYR A 91 2.80 15.60 6.01
CA TYR A 91 2.74 16.68 5.05
C TYR A 91 3.53 17.87 5.56
N MET A 92 4.28 18.50 4.66
CA MET A 92 4.97 19.76 4.88
C MET A 92 4.32 20.80 3.98
N ILE A 93 3.77 21.85 4.60
CA ILE A 93 3.08 22.95 3.93
C ILE A 93 3.94 24.19 4.13
N PHE A 94 4.49 24.69 3.03
CA PHE A 94 5.37 25.86 3.03
C PHE A 94 4.57 27.17 3.10
N PRO A 95 5.18 28.29 3.52
CA PRO A 95 4.49 29.58 3.61
C PRO A 95 3.90 30.10 2.28
N ASP A 96 4.47 29.68 1.15
CA ASP A 96 3.99 30.00 -0.19
C ASP A 96 2.76 29.17 -0.60
N GLY A 97 2.30 28.27 0.27
CA GLY A 97 1.18 27.36 0.04
C GLY A 97 1.58 26.07 -0.70
N SER A 98 2.83 25.92 -1.11
CA SER A 98 3.30 24.66 -1.70
C SER A 98 3.30 23.55 -0.64
N ARG A 99 3.10 22.31 -1.09
CA ARG A 99 2.95 21.16 -0.20
C ARG A 99 3.69 19.96 -0.74
N ILE A 100 4.38 19.25 0.15
CA ILE A 100 4.96 17.94 -0.12
C ILE A 100 4.50 16.95 0.94
N SER A 101 4.55 15.65 0.60
CA SER A 101 4.16 14.61 1.54
C SER A 101 5.08 13.39 1.46
N SER A 102 5.17 12.69 2.58
CA SER A 102 5.96 11.47 2.72
C SER A 102 5.12 10.40 3.41
N LEU A 103 5.18 9.18 2.89
CA LEU A 103 4.65 7.99 3.55
C LEU A 103 5.68 7.51 4.58
N ILE A 104 5.19 7.16 5.77
CA ILE A 104 5.96 6.50 6.81
C ILE A 104 5.24 5.19 7.10
N LEU A 105 5.92 4.05 6.93
CA LEU A 105 5.40 2.72 7.24
C LEU A 105 6.09 2.21 8.51
N LEU A 106 5.51 2.50 9.67
CA LEU A 106 6.14 2.11 10.93
C LEU A 106 5.91 0.61 11.17
N PRO A 107 6.97 -0.22 11.31
CA PRO A 107 6.83 -1.67 11.42
C PRO A 107 6.16 -2.06 12.74
N VAL A 108 5.36 -3.11 12.68
CA VAL A 108 4.69 -3.71 13.82
C VAL A 108 5.28 -5.09 14.06
N SER A 109 5.60 -5.39 15.32
CA SER A 109 6.17 -6.68 15.69
C SER A 109 5.24 -7.83 15.35
N TYR A 110 5.78 -8.88 14.72
CA TYR A 110 5.04 -10.09 14.41
C TYR A 110 4.57 -10.83 15.66
N ASP A 111 5.30 -10.69 16.77
CA ASP A 111 4.99 -11.28 18.07
C ASP A 111 3.65 -10.79 18.65
N MET A 112 3.04 -9.78 18.05
CA MET A 112 1.70 -9.34 18.42
C MET A 112 0.57 -10.22 17.89
N VAL A 113 0.83 -11.06 16.89
CA VAL A 113 -0.19 -11.96 16.36
C VAL A 113 -0.46 -13.03 17.43
N ILE A 114 -1.67 -13.03 17.97
CA ILE A 114 -2.06 -13.93 19.07
C ILE A 114 -2.05 -15.39 18.59
N SER A 115 -2.56 -15.61 17.38
CA SER A 115 -2.66 -16.94 16.79
C SER A 115 -2.90 -16.84 15.30
N GLN A 116 -2.35 -17.79 14.55
CA GLN A 116 -2.69 -18.05 13.17
C GLN A 116 -3.44 -19.36 13.09
N ILE A 117 -4.59 -19.34 12.41
CA ILE A 117 -5.45 -20.51 12.22
C ILE A 117 -5.51 -20.78 10.73
N ASP A 118 -4.88 -21.87 10.31
CA ASP A 118 -5.05 -22.42 8.98
C ASP A 118 -6.44 -23.06 8.87
N SER A 119 -7.14 -22.75 7.79
CA SER A 119 -8.45 -23.34 7.49
C SER A 119 -8.33 -24.73 6.83
N GLY A 120 -7.14 -25.10 6.35
CA GLY A 120 -6.89 -26.27 5.50
C GLY A 120 -7.43 -26.12 4.08
N LYS A 121 -7.97 -24.94 3.72
CA LYS A 121 -8.54 -24.65 2.40
C LYS A 121 -7.50 -24.02 1.49
N THR A 122 -7.74 -24.12 0.19
CA THR A 122 -6.90 -23.55 -0.87
C THR A 122 -7.58 -22.47 -1.69
N VAL A 123 -8.86 -22.24 -1.42
CA VAL A 123 -9.71 -21.19 -1.97
C VAL A 123 -10.45 -20.50 -0.82
N ASP A 124 -10.90 -19.28 -1.03
CA ASP A 124 -11.51 -18.44 0.00
C ASP A 124 -10.55 -18.16 1.17
N ASP A 125 -11.04 -18.22 2.42
CA ASP A 125 -10.25 -18.03 3.63
C ASP A 125 -9.22 -19.16 3.77
N ILE A 126 -7.94 -18.85 3.53
CA ILE A 126 -6.83 -19.80 3.68
C ILE A 126 -6.32 -19.77 5.12
N GLU A 127 -5.94 -18.59 5.60
CA GLU A 127 -5.35 -18.45 6.93
C GLU A 127 -5.90 -17.21 7.61
N LYS A 128 -6.31 -17.34 8.87
CA LYS A 128 -6.80 -16.24 9.68
C LYS A 128 -5.86 -15.96 10.86
N SER A 129 -5.32 -14.75 10.89
CA SER A 129 -4.48 -14.24 11.97
C SER A 129 -5.29 -13.38 12.93
N LYS A 130 -5.26 -13.72 14.21
CA LYS A 130 -5.94 -12.97 15.28
C LYS A 130 -5.00 -11.95 15.89
N LEU A 131 -5.49 -10.73 16.06
CA LEU A 131 -4.80 -9.61 16.66
C LEU A 131 -5.44 -9.24 18.00
N PRO A 132 -4.69 -8.61 18.93
CA PRO A 132 -5.23 -8.11 20.18
C PRO A 132 -6.15 -6.93 19.95
N GLN A 133 -7.02 -6.65 20.93
CA GLN A 133 -8.01 -5.58 20.87
C GLN A 133 -7.39 -4.18 20.67
N ASN A 134 -6.12 -4.02 21.01
CA ASN A 134 -5.34 -2.80 20.79
C ASN A 134 -5.25 -2.39 19.31
N PHE A 135 -5.46 -3.32 18.37
CA PHE A 135 -5.52 -3.08 16.92
C PHE A 135 -6.90 -2.62 16.45
N TYR A 136 -7.82 -2.32 17.36
CA TYR A 136 -9.12 -1.82 16.99
C TYR A 136 -9.00 -0.54 16.17
N GLY A 137 -9.53 -0.58 14.95
CA GLY A 137 -9.50 0.54 14.01
C GLY A 137 -10.69 0.46 13.05
N LYS A 138 -11.48 1.53 12.96
CA LYS A 138 -12.50 1.66 11.92
C LYS A 138 -11.91 2.36 10.72
N LYS A 139 -12.29 1.94 9.52
CA LYS A 139 -11.78 2.48 8.23
C LYS A 139 -12.23 3.93 7.93
N GLY A 140 -12.89 4.61 8.85
CA GLY A 140 -13.48 5.93 8.64
C GLY A 140 -12.50 7.07 8.90
N ALA A 141 -12.69 8.20 8.20
CA ALA A 141 -11.87 9.41 8.37
C ALA A 141 -11.86 9.93 9.83
N ARG A 142 -12.91 9.65 10.61
CA ARG A 142 -13.02 10.03 12.03
C ARG A 142 -12.00 9.34 12.94
N ASP A 143 -11.50 8.18 12.52
CA ASP A 143 -10.58 7.37 13.32
C ASP A 143 -9.11 7.62 12.94
N ILE A 144 -8.86 8.42 11.89
CA ILE A 144 -7.52 8.90 11.54
C ILE A 144 -7.01 9.81 12.65
N ARG A 145 -5.79 9.55 13.14
CA ARG A 145 -5.14 10.45 14.09
C ARG A 145 -4.48 11.59 13.34
N PHE A 146 -4.76 12.79 13.79
CA PHE A 146 -4.33 14.02 13.16
C PHE A 146 -3.68 14.91 14.20
N SER A 147 -2.52 15.46 13.86
CA SER A 147 -1.89 16.57 14.58
C SER A 147 -1.23 17.49 13.57
N ASP A 148 -1.22 18.79 13.86
CA ASP A 148 -0.44 19.78 13.12
C ASP A 148 0.37 20.67 14.07
N PHE A 149 1.51 21.15 13.57
CA PHE A 149 2.32 22.14 14.28
C PHE A 149 3.13 22.97 13.27
N ILE A 150 3.61 24.13 13.70
CA ILE A 150 4.44 25.01 12.87
C ILE A 150 5.86 25.00 13.42
N SER A 151 6.84 24.66 12.57
CA SER A 151 8.25 24.83 12.91
C SER A 151 8.70 26.22 12.50
N LYS A 152 9.05 27.04 13.49
CA LYS A 152 9.63 28.38 13.25
C LYS A 152 11.07 28.28 12.74
N ASP A 153 11.82 27.28 13.22
CA ASP A 153 13.23 27.07 12.86
C ASP A 153 13.42 26.65 11.40
N TRP A 154 12.37 26.08 10.80
CA TRP A 154 12.33 25.69 9.39
C TRP A 154 11.49 26.66 8.56
N GLY A 155 11.57 27.96 8.84
CA GLY A 155 10.96 28.99 7.99
C GLY A 155 9.43 29.01 8.04
N ASN A 156 8.84 28.70 9.20
CA ASN A 156 7.39 28.64 9.42
C ASN A 156 6.67 27.58 8.57
N ILE A 157 7.34 26.47 8.25
CA ILE A 157 6.69 25.32 7.62
C ILE A 157 5.66 24.73 8.59
N LYS A 158 4.44 24.50 8.10
CA LYS A 158 3.39 23.78 8.81
C LYS A 158 3.53 22.29 8.51
N PHE A 159 3.72 21.50 9.57
CA PHE A 159 3.72 20.05 9.52
C PHE A 159 2.35 19.53 9.89
N GLN A 160 1.87 18.54 9.14
CA GLN A 160 0.62 17.85 9.42
C GLN A 160 0.85 16.35 9.35
N LEU A 161 0.67 15.65 10.47
CA LEU A 161 0.80 14.21 10.58
C LEU A 161 -0.57 13.57 10.57
N ARG A 162 -0.76 12.55 9.71
CA ARG A 162 -1.92 11.66 9.73
C ARG A 162 -1.48 10.23 9.94
N THR A 163 -2.07 9.54 10.92
CA THR A 163 -1.85 8.10 11.15
C THR A 163 -3.16 7.36 10.92
N TYR A 164 -3.11 6.33 10.08
CA TYR A 164 -4.32 5.65 9.61
C TYR A 164 -4.64 4.42 10.46
N PRO A 165 -5.92 4.18 10.79
CA PRO A 165 -6.36 3.14 11.72
C PRO A 165 -6.51 1.77 11.04
N PHE A 166 -5.47 1.34 10.31
CA PHE A 166 -5.40 0.04 9.65
C PHE A 166 -3.96 -0.41 9.48
N LEU A 167 -3.76 -1.65 9.00
CA LEU A 167 -2.44 -2.16 8.69
C LEU A 167 -2.17 -2.13 7.19
N ALA A 168 -0.95 -1.80 6.79
CA ALA A 168 -0.44 -2.19 5.48
C ALA A 168 0.32 -3.51 5.67
N ILE A 169 -0.10 -4.57 4.99
CA ILE A 169 0.45 -5.92 5.18
C ILE A 169 1.09 -6.38 3.89
N ALA A 170 2.41 -6.53 3.88
CA ALA A 170 3.17 -7.04 2.76
C ALA A 170 3.51 -8.51 2.96
N THR A 171 3.48 -9.27 1.87
CA THR A 171 3.68 -10.71 1.92
C THR A 171 4.21 -11.24 0.59
N GLN A 172 4.84 -12.40 0.66
CA GLN A 172 5.20 -13.23 -0.47
C GLN A 172 4.54 -14.59 -0.32
N VAL A 173 3.71 -14.96 -1.28
CA VAL A 173 2.94 -16.21 -1.26
C VAL A 173 3.52 -17.15 -2.31
N GLU A 174 4.08 -18.26 -1.86
CA GLU A 174 4.49 -19.37 -2.71
C GLU A 174 3.36 -20.40 -2.80
N TYR A 175 3.06 -20.86 -4.01
CA TYR A 175 1.96 -21.80 -4.24
C TYR A 175 2.18 -22.64 -5.50
N SER A 176 1.57 -23.81 -5.55
CA SER A 176 1.43 -24.60 -6.76
C SER A 176 -0.01 -25.03 -6.95
N TYR A 177 -0.42 -25.23 -8.20
CA TYR A 177 -1.76 -25.67 -8.50
C TYR A 177 -1.88 -27.20 -8.40
N LYS A 178 -3.08 -27.69 -8.08
CA LYS A 178 -3.35 -29.12 -7.96
C LYS A 178 -3.11 -29.91 -9.27
N ASP A 179 -3.34 -29.27 -10.41
CA ASP A 179 -3.12 -29.83 -11.75
C ASP A 179 -1.64 -29.82 -12.18
N ASN A 180 -0.79 -29.02 -11.54
CA ASN A 180 0.64 -29.00 -11.79
C ASN A 180 1.46 -28.72 -10.50
N PRO A 181 1.54 -29.70 -9.57
CA PRO A 181 2.15 -29.50 -8.25
C PRO A 181 3.65 -29.15 -8.28
N GLN A 182 4.35 -29.56 -9.34
CA GLN A 182 5.79 -29.35 -9.53
C GLN A 182 6.13 -27.88 -9.86
N LYS A 183 5.17 -27.13 -10.42
CA LYS A 183 5.40 -25.73 -10.80
C LYS A 183 5.07 -24.83 -9.61
N ILE A 184 6.12 -24.37 -8.93
CA ILE A 184 6.03 -23.35 -7.89
C ILE A 184 5.87 -21.98 -8.56
N ASN A 185 4.85 -21.25 -8.12
CA ASN A 185 4.59 -19.87 -8.50
C ASN A 185 4.71 -19.00 -7.25
N GLN A 186 4.93 -17.72 -7.47
CA GLN A 186 5.15 -16.76 -6.40
C GLN A 186 4.39 -15.49 -6.71
N GLN A 187 3.69 -14.95 -5.70
CA GLN A 187 2.99 -13.68 -5.80
C GLN A 187 3.38 -12.81 -4.61
N THR A 188 3.87 -11.62 -4.91
CA THR A 188 4.36 -10.68 -3.90
C THR A 188 3.52 -9.41 -3.96
N PHE A 189 2.98 -8.99 -2.82
CA PHE A 189 2.06 -7.86 -2.77
C PHE A 189 2.02 -7.21 -1.39
N ILE A 190 1.47 -6.01 -1.35
CA ILE A 190 1.08 -5.30 -0.13
C ILE A 190 -0.40 -4.95 -0.20
N THR A 191 -1.13 -5.22 0.88
CA THR A 191 -2.55 -4.92 0.98
C THR A 191 -2.80 -3.89 2.07
N ALA A 192 -3.61 -2.90 1.72
CA ALA A 192 -4.32 -2.04 2.65
C ALA A 192 -5.83 -2.29 2.50
N PRO A 193 -6.68 -1.80 3.41
CA PRO A 193 -8.13 -1.98 3.32
C PRO A 193 -8.81 -1.64 2.01
N PHE A 194 -8.22 -0.73 1.24
CA PHE A 194 -8.82 -0.15 0.04
C PHE A 194 -8.23 -0.72 -1.24
N ASN A 195 -7.00 -1.23 -1.19
CA ASN A 195 -6.34 -1.73 -2.38
C ASN A 195 -5.28 -2.79 -2.07
N ARG A 196 -5.08 -3.66 -3.06
CA ARG A 196 -3.99 -4.63 -3.13
C ARG A 196 -3.03 -4.19 -4.22
N ILE A 197 -1.75 -4.09 -3.88
CA ILE A 197 -0.71 -3.62 -4.78
C ILE A 197 0.26 -4.77 -5.03
N ASP A 198 0.32 -5.25 -6.27
CA ASP A 198 1.36 -6.16 -6.72
C ASP A 198 2.72 -5.46 -6.68
N LEU A 199 3.70 -6.15 -6.08
CA LEU A 199 5.08 -5.69 -5.97
C LEU A 199 5.98 -6.59 -6.84
N THR A 200 6.82 -5.95 -7.62
CA THR A 200 7.95 -6.58 -8.28
C THR A 200 8.96 -7.08 -7.23
N PRO A 201 9.84 -8.04 -7.57
CA PRO A 201 10.89 -8.49 -6.66
C PRO A 201 11.79 -7.36 -6.16
N LYS A 202 12.06 -6.35 -6.99
CA LYS A 202 12.82 -5.15 -6.61
C LYS A 202 12.07 -4.33 -5.55
N GLU A 203 10.80 -4.00 -5.81
CA GLU A 203 9.98 -3.23 -4.85
C GLU A 203 9.84 -3.95 -3.50
N PHE A 204 9.67 -5.27 -3.50
CA PHE A 204 9.60 -6.03 -2.24
C PHE A 204 10.92 -5.98 -1.47
N LYS A 205 12.05 -6.12 -2.16
CA LYS A 205 13.38 -6.00 -1.54
C LYS A 205 13.63 -4.60 -0.99
N ASP A 206 13.18 -3.56 -1.69
CA ASP A 206 13.28 -2.17 -1.22
C ASP A 206 12.46 -1.98 0.07
N LEU A 207 11.28 -2.61 0.17
CA LEU A 207 10.47 -2.63 1.38
C LEU A 207 11.15 -3.39 2.52
N GLU A 208 11.76 -4.55 2.26
CA GLU A 208 12.53 -5.30 3.28
C GLU A 208 13.71 -4.47 3.81
N ASN A 209 14.45 -3.80 2.92
CA ASN A 209 15.56 -2.93 3.28
C ASN A 209 15.10 -1.74 4.12
N TYR A 210 13.99 -1.11 3.73
CA TYR A 210 13.38 -0.05 4.52
C TYR A 210 13.02 -0.52 5.92
N THR A 211 12.36 -1.68 6.03
CA THR A 211 11.97 -2.24 7.33
C THR A 211 13.16 -2.52 8.22
N ARG A 212 14.25 -3.06 7.67
CA ARG A 212 15.51 -3.26 8.40
C ARG A 212 16.11 -1.93 8.87
N ASN A 213 16.12 -0.91 8.00
CA ASN A 213 16.66 0.40 8.33
C ASN A 213 15.84 1.10 9.42
N VAL A 214 14.51 1.05 9.33
CA VAL A 214 13.63 1.63 10.36
C VAL A 214 13.78 0.87 11.68
N ALA A 215 13.80 -0.46 11.64
CA ALA A 215 13.96 -1.31 12.83
C ALA A 215 15.36 -1.27 13.45
N TYR A 216 16.36 -0.63 12.79
CA TYR A 216 17.68 -0.38 13.38
C TYR A 216 17.57 0.32 14.75
N PHE A 217 16.58 1.21 14.88
CA PHE A 217 16.19 1.78 16.16
C PHE A 217 15.05 0.94 16.76
N PRO A 218 15.29 0.19 17.84
CA PRO A 218 14.29 -0.72 18.40
C PRO A 218 12.98 -0.02 18.78
N GLN A 219 13.04 1.28 19.12
CA GLN A 219 11.86 2.09 19.42
C GLN A 219 10.94 2.36 18.21
N ASN A 220 11.43 2.17 16.98
CA ASN A 220 10.63 2.30 15.76
C ASN A 220 9.78 1.05 15.48
N GLU A 221 10.09 -0.09 16.10
CA GLU A 221 9.21 -1.26 16.04
C GLU A 221 8.07 -1.04 17.03
N MET A 222 6.86 -0.85 16.52
CA MET A 222 5.70 -0.62 17.37
C MET A 222 5.42 -1.87 18.19
N ARG A 223 5.34 -1.67 19.52
CA ARG A 223 5.02 -2.66 20.54
C ARG A 223 3.75 -2.27 21.30
N LEU A 224 3.02 -3.24 21.82
CA LEU A 224 1.84 -2.97 22.64
C LEU A 224 2.28 -2.47 24.02
N ASP A 225 1.83 -1.27 24.36
CA ASP A 225 1.98 -0.71 25.71
C ASP A 225 0.65 -0.88 26.48
N GLY A 226 0.53 -2.00 27.18
CA GLY A 226 -0.64 -2.33 27.98
C GLY A 226 -1.94 -2.35 27.16
N LYS A 227 -2.89 -1.47 27.53
CA LYS A 227 -4.22 -1.36 26.88
C LYS A 227 -4.30 -0.22 25.84
N LYS A 228 -3.19 0.48 25.56
CA LYS A 228 -3.21 1.60 24.60
C LYS A 228 -3.47 1.08 23.19
N ASN A 229 -4.24 1.84 22.43
CA ASN A 229 -4.44 1.56 21.02
C ASN A 229 -3.10 1.75 20.27
N ILE A 230 -2.80 0.86 19.34
CA ILE A 230 -1.52 0.86 18.64
C ILE A 230 -1.39 2.06 17.69
N TYR A 231 -2.51 2.56 17.14
CA TYR A 231 -2.54 3.74 16.27
C TYR A 231 -2.31 5.03 17.07
N ASP A 232 -2.84 5.11 18.29
CA ASP A 232 -2.55 6.23 19.22
C ASP A 232 -1.06 6.26 19.57
N THR A 233 -0.53 5.10 19.96
CA THR A 233 0.88 4.94 20.32
C THR A 233 1.79 5.33 19.17
N THR A 234 1.49 4.82 17.97
CA THR A 234 2.23 5.15 16.73
C THR A 234 2.17 6.65 16.43
N HIS A 235 0.99 7.26 16.53
CA HIS A 235 0.82 8.68 16.22
C HIS A 235 1.62 9.56 17.18
N THR A 236 1.52 9.30 18.49
CA THR A 236 2.26 10.05 19.51
C THR A 236 3.77 9.87 19.35
N TYR A 237 4.22 8.65 19.04
CA TYR A 237 5.62 8.35 18.79
C TYR A 237 6.15 9.18 17.62
N LEU A 238 5.51 9.08 16.45
CA LEU A 238 5.90 9.81 15.26
C LEU A 238 5.85 11.33 15.47
N LEU A 239 4.77 11.84 16.08
CA LEU A 239 4.66 13.27 16.36
C LEU A 239 5.83 13.78 17.20
N THR A 240 6.21 13.02 18.24
CA THR A 240 7.34 13.36 19.12
C THR A 240 8.66 13.38 18.34
N GLN A 241 8.91 12.34 17.54
CA GLN A 241 10.13 12.25 16.73
C GLN A 241 10.24 13.40 15.71
N ILE A 242 9.13 13.71 15.04
CA ILE A 242 9.07 14.80 14.06
C ILE A 242 9.27 16.15 14.77
N GLN A 243 8.60 16.41 15.89
CA GLN A 243 8.78 17.67 16.62
C GLN A 243 10.20 17.85 17.15
N GLN A 244 10.81 16.79 17.70
CA GLN A 244 12.21 16.84 18.14
C GLN A 244 13.14 17.17 16.97
N SER A 245 12.93 16.53 15.81
CA SER A 245 13.74 16.72 14.62
C SER A 245 13.57 18.09 13.95
N PHE A 246 12.37 18.69 14.02
CA PHE A 246 12.08 19.95 13.32
C PHE A 246 11.98 21.19 14.21
N ASN A 247 11.88 21.06 15.53
CA ASN A 247 11.86 22.21 16.46
C ASN A 247 13.08 22.27 17.38
N ASN A 248 13.80 21.17 17.61
CA ASN A 248 14.91 21.15 18.57
C ASN A 248 16.27 20.84 17.91
N ALA A 249 16.29 20.36 16.66
CA ALA A 249 17.49 19.76 16.07
C ALA A 249 18.33 20.71 15.21
N LYS A 250 18.49 22.01 15.53
CA LYS A 250 19.59 22.73 14.84
C LYS A 250 20.93 22.02 15.08
N ASP A 251 21.10 21.41 16.27
CA ASP A 251 22.36 20.80 16.72
C ASP A 251 22.27 19.30 17.13
N ASP A 252 21.14 18.60 16.92
CA ASP A 252 21.01 17.17 17.25
C ASP A 252 21.06 16.28 15.99
N ASP A 253 22.27 15.83 15.64
CA ASP A 253 22.52 14.97 14.48
C ASP A 253 21.83 13.60 14.58
N LYS A 254 21.60 13.10 15.80
CA LYS A 254 20.91 11.83 16.01
C LYS A 254 19.42 11.95 15.68
N ALA A 255 18.77 13.01 16.15
CA ALA A 255 17.36 13.25 15.83
C ALA A 255 17.13 13.41 14.31
N LYS A 256 18.00 14.15 13.62
CA LYS A 256 17.96 14.26 12.15
C LYS A 256 18.10 12.89 11.49
N LYS A 257 19.07 12.08 11.93
CA LYS A 257 19.30 10.72 11.40
C LYS A 257 18.08 9.82 11.56
N GLU A 258 17.49 9.78 12.75
CA GLU A 258 16.28 9.00 13.04
C GLU A 258 15.12 9.42 12.12
N MET A 259 14.93 10.72 11.90
CA MET A 259 13.90 11.25 11.00
C MET A 259 14.13 10.88 9.54
N TYR A 260 15.36 10.99 9.03
CA TYR A 260 15.67 10.61 7.65
C TYR A 260 15.39 9.13 7.38
N ILE A 261 15.71 8.27 8.34
CA ILE A 261 15.42 6.84 8.26
C ILE A 261 13.90 6.58 8.26
N LEU A 262 13.13 7.26 9.11
CA LEU A 262 11.66 7.17 9.10
C LEU A 262 11.06 7.59 7.75
N LEU A 263 11.63 8.64 7.15
CA LEU A 263 11.26 9.13 5.82
C LEU A 263 11.78 8.26 4.67
N GLY A 264 12.52 7.19 4.96
CA GLY A 264 12.99 6.27 3.92
C GLY A 264 14.18 6.77 3.12
N VAL A 265 14.94 7.72 3.67
CA VAL A 265 16.24 8.13 3.15
C VAL A 265 17.30 7.21 3.78
N MET A 266 18.03 6.49 2.95
CA MET A 266 18.93 5.41 3.36
C MET A 266 20.00 5.90 4.35
N HIS A 267 20.27 5.10 5.38
CA HIS A 267 21.55 5.14 6.08
C HIS A 267 22.52 4.34 5.22
N ASP A 268 23.57 4.98 4.74
CA ASP A 268 24.65 4.30 4.00
C ASP A 268 25.26 3.23 4.95
N THR A 269 24.78 1.98 4.85
CA THR A 269 25.31 0.81 5.57
C THR A 269 25.69 -0.30 4.62
N ASP A 270 26.15 0.04 3.41
CA ASP A 270 27.05 -0.84 2.68
C ASP A 270 28.49 -0.65 3.19
N GLU A 271 28.67 -0.82 4.50
CA GLU A 271 29.80 -1.59 4.99
C GLU A 271 29.21 -2.69 5.87
N LYS A 272 29.39 -3.93 5.39
CA LYS A 272 29.12 -5.21 6.05
C LYS A 272 28.90 -5.05 7.56
N TYR A 273 27.77 -5.58 8.07
CA TYR A 273 27.56 -5.94 9.47
C TYR A 273 28.81 -5.74 10.32
N PRO A 274 28.98 -4.59 10.99
CA PRO A 274 30.05 -4.46 11.94
C PRO A 274 29.66 -5.39 13.07
N ASP A 275 30.40 -6.49 13.21
CA ASP A 275 30.62 -7.08 14.52
C ASP A 275 30.74 -5.93 15.52
N SER A 276 29.90 -5.98 16.54
CA SER A 276 29.87 -5.07 17.69
C SER A 276 31.25 -4.47 17.99
N LYS A 277 31.53 -3.24 17.50
CA LYS A 277 32.63 -2.32 17.89
C LYS A 277 32.86 -1.22 16.84
N SER A 278 31.94 -0.26 16.72
CA SER A 278 32.28 1.08 16.21
C SER A 278 31.15 2.05 16.53
N GLN A 279 31.19 2.63 17.73
CA GLN A 279 30.22 3.61 18.21
C GLN A 279 30.54 5.07 17.81
N ASP A 280 31.56 5.32 16.97
CA ASP A 280 32.12 6.68 16.81
C ASP A 280 32.30 7.17 15.36
N GLU A 281 31.52 6.68 14.40
CA GLU A 281 31.47 7.36 13.09
C GLU A 281 30.47 8.52 13.12
N LYS A 282 31.01 9.75 13.05
CA LYS A 282 30.23 10.98 12.91
C LYS A 282 29.29 10.87 11.72
N PHE A 283 28.02 11.15 11.99
CA PHE A 283 26.97 11.24 10.99
C PHE A 283 27.30 12.34 9.97
N ASP A 284 27.52 11.98 8.72
CA ASP A 284 27.76 12.92 7.62
C ASP A 284 26.47 13.10 6.79
N SER A 285 25.76 14.20 7.05
CA SER A 285 24.51 14.53 6.35
C SER A 285 24.69 14.83 4.87
N SER A 286 25.93 15.00 4.37
CA SER A 286 26.20 15.27 2.95
C SER A 286 26.16 14.02 2.07
N LYS A 287 26.26 12.83 2.67
CA LYS A 287 26.07 11.54 1.99
C LYS A 287 24.60 11.15 1.84
N ILE A 288 23.69 11.95 2.39
CA ILE A 288 22.24 11.78 2.29
C ILE A 288 21.79 12.31 0.92
N GLY A 289 22.01 11.49 -0.11
CA GLY A 289 21.58 11.78 -1.49
C GLY A 289 20.45 10.86 -1.95
N PRO A 290 19.68 11.26 -2.99
CA PRO A 290 18.80 10.35 -3.71
C PRO A 290 19.63 9.22 -4.35
N SER A 291 19.75 8.08 -3.67
CA SER A 291 20.28 6.84 -4.24
C SER A 291 19.13 6.02 -4.84
N GLU A 292 19.42 5.16 -5.81
CA GLU A 292 18.47 4.20 -6.38
C GLU A 292 17.93 3.18 -5.35
N LEU A 293 18.41 3.24 -4.11
CA LEU A 293 18.09 2.38 -2.97
C LEU A 293 17.23 3.08 -1.90
N ASN A 294 16.80 4.32 -2.15
CA ASN A 294 15.96 5.07 -1.23
C ASN A 294 14.49 4.65 -1.31
N PHE A 295 13.90 4.31 -0.17
CA PHE A 295 12.47 3.97 -0.01
C PHE A 295 11.51 5.09 -0.47
N ASN A 296 12.02 6.29 -0.71
CA ASN A 296 11.30 7.38 -1.38
C ASN A 296 10.73 6.97 -2.76
N VAL A 297 11.43 6.11 -3.52
CA VAL A 297 10.96 5.68 -4.85
C VAL A 297 9.73 4.79 -4.72
N ILE A 298 9.77 3.77 -3.86
CA ILE A 298 8.62 2.88 -3.63
C ILE A 298 7.47 3.60 -2.91
N THR A 299 7.76 4.54 -2.02
CA THR A 299 6.74 5.39 -1.36
C THR A 299 5.83 6.07 -2.38
N LYS A 300 6.42 6.68 -3.41
CA LYS A 300 5.65 7.33 -4.48
C LYS A 300 4.77 6.32 -5.21
N VAL A 301 5.33 5.16 -5.56
CA VAL A 301 4.58 4.09 -6.24
C VAL A 301 3.42 3.57 -5.37
N LEU A 302 3.65 3.37 -4.07
CA LEU A 302 2.62 2.90 -3.13
C LEU A 302 1.48 3.92 -2.98
N LEU A 303 1.81 5.21 -2.91
CA LEU A 303 0.81 6.28 -2.84
C LEU A 303 0.02 6.41 -4.15
N GLU A 304 0.69 6.40 -5.31
CA GLU A 304 0.06 6.47 -6.63
C GLU A 304 -0.86 5.26 -6.88
N LYS A 305 -0.43 4.07 -6.45
CA LYS A 305 -1.24 2.84 -6.51
C LYS A 305 -2.28 2.76 -5.38
N GLY A 306 -2.45 3.79 -4.55
CA GLY A 306 -3.57 3.91 -3.62
C GLY A 306 -3.46 3.05 -2.35
N LEU A 307 -2.26 2.84 -1.81
CA LEU A 307 -2.07 2.16 -0.51
C LEU A 307 -2.82 2.87 0.62
N ILE A 308 -2.93 4.20 0.52
CA ILE A 308 -3.69 5.05 1.43
C ILE A 308 -4.72 5.81 0.59
N PRO A 309 -5.94 6.07 1.11
CA PRO A 309 -6.92 6.87 0.39
C PRO A 309 -6.34 8.25 0.04
N GLN A 310 -6.58 8.69 -1.19
CA GLN A 310 -6.31 10.07 -1.58
C GLN A 310 -7.13 11.01 -0.69
N ASP A 311 -6.53 12.13 -0.30
CA ASP A 311 -7.27 13.15 0.43
C ASP A 311 -8.31 13.75 -0.53
N PRO A 312 -9.63 13.66 -0.22
CA PRO A 312 -10.66 14.23 -1.08
C PRO A 312 -10.56 15.76 -1.19
N LEU A 313 -9.86 16.42 -0.25
CA LEU A 313 -9.54 17.84 -0.36
C LEU A 313 -8.31 18.12 -1.25
N GLU A 314 -7.53 17.08 -1.60
CA GLU A 314 -6.27 17.20 -2.32
C GLU A 314 -6.01 15.97 -3.23
N PRO A 315 -6.75 15.83 -4.36
CA PRO A 315 -6.75 14.62 -5.19
C PRO A 315 -5.45 14.35 -5.98
N ASN A 316 -4.49 15.29 -5.98
CA ASN A 316 -3.28 15.22 -6.82
C ASN A 316 -1.99 14.84 -6.07
N TYR A 317 -2.04 14.47 -4.77
CA TYR A 317 -0.84 14.26 -3.93
C TYR A 317 -0.93 13.13 -2.90
#